data_AF-A0A2G2MDB4-F1
#
_entry.id   AF-A0A2G2MDB4-F1
#
_cell.length_a   1.000
_cell.length_b   1.000
_cell.length_c   1.000
_cell.angle_alpha   90.00
_cell.angle_beta   90.00
_cell.angle_gamma   90.00
#
_symmetry.space_group_name_H-M   'P 1'
#
loop_
_entity.id
_entity.type
_entity.pdbx_description
1 polymer ?
#
loop_
_entity_poly.entity_id
_entity_poly.type
_entity_poly.pdbx_seq_one_letter_code
_entity_poly.pdbx_strand_id
1 'polypeptide(L)'
;MSAAIFKKHPRTVISLAIALSLSSPLSAADFTVTSGTTVTTTRSLNSAGDIGIIEVGGQIETTFGHGVSATGNTTTVDNAGNISTAGVDYVGIYAIGNNITISNSGSISTTGSAFTDGADGILSDGNNNTISNSGLISATGAGALAISGDPANSSTLNLLAGSQIIGAIDLGGAADNDTVNIYGGNPSGNLTLLNVENINFLGATGFVIGNTAMTIDPTGESSRSVALSGLTSSIHGVVSQRMAHTAPFKPVQVAALTLSPGMLFQQRAPVAWAQVFGGNANHDAEGGSLAYGTDHLGFTLGYEWDINKTRFGLLGGVVHSKTKTDMTSFKTEADSYYVGGYGHFNFGSFKLTTSLLGGYADHDNHRLVIDNLNGAEIAESTFDSFFLSPSVTLSSAYTIADR
;
A
#
# COMPACT_ATOMS: atom_id res chain seq x y z
N MET A 1 21.08 45.27 25.96
CA MET A 1 21.93 44.14 25.51
C MET A 1 22.10 43.17 26.68
N SER A 2 21.39 42.03 26.66
CA SER A 2 21.90 40.74 27.14
C SER A 2 20.83 39.69 26.81
N ALA A 3 21.18 38.75 25.94
CA ALA A 3 20.30 37.70 25.44
C ALA A 3 20.45 36.45 26.31
N ALA A 4 19.33 35.88 26.76
CA ALA A 4 19.31 34.57 27.41
C ALA A 4 19.34 33.47 26.34
N ILE A 5 20.43 32.72 26.28
CA ILE A 5 20.61 31.54 25.42
C ILE A 5 20.02 30.33 26.16
N PHE A 6 18.95 29.74 25.62
CA PHE A 6 18.42 28.46 26.08
C PHE A 6 19.30 27.31 25.55
N LYS A 7 19.97 26.59 26.46
CA LYS A 7 20.77 25.39 26.17
C LYS A 7 19.84 24.19 25.95
N LYS A 8 19.80 23.67 24.73
CA LYS A 8 19.07 22.45 24.35
C LYS A 8 19.77 21.23 25.00
N HIS A 9 19.04 20.44 25.80
CA HIS A 9 19.55 19.18 26.34
C HIS A 9 19.58 18.11 25.23
N PRO A 10 20.68 17.35 25.06
CA PRO A 10 20.69 16.20 24.15
C PRO A 10 19.84 15.08 24.75
N ARG A 11 18.93 14.53 23.94
CA ARG A 11 18.17 13.32 24.28
C ARG A 11 19.08 12.11 24.06
N THR A 12 19.45 11.45 25.14
CA THR A 12 20.16 10.17 25.14
C THR A 12 19.26 9.10 24.52
N VAL A 13 19.65 8.56 23.38
CA VAL A 13 19.06 7.35 22.81
C VAL A 13 19.71 6.17 23.52
N ILE A 14 18.92 5.40 24.27
CA ILE A 14 19.36 4.15 24.89
C ILE A 14 19.28 3.06 23.80
N SER A 15 20.42 2.75 23.19
CA SER A 15 20.55 1.54 22.38
C SER A 15 20.76 0.35 23.32
N LEU A 16 19.72 -0.46 23.48
CA LEU A 16 19.81 -1.72 24.21
C LEU A 16 20.42 -2.78 23.28
N ALA A 17 21.73 -2.99 23.37
CA ALA A 17 22.38 -4.16 22.79
C ALA A 17 22.13 -5.37 23.69
N ILE A 18 21.22 -6.25 23.27
CA ILE A 18 21.05 -7.56 23.92
C ILE A 18 22.19 -8.45 23.41
N ALA A 19 23.21 -8.64 24.24
CA ALA A 19 24.22 -9.68 24.02
C ALA A 19 23.61 -11.02 24.44
N LEU A 20 23.09 -11.78 23.48
CA LEU A 20 22.75 -13.19 23.67
C LEU A 20 24.05 -13.98 23.81
N SER A 21 24.22 -14.66 24.95
CA SER A 21 25.34 -15.57 25.18
C SER A 21 25.26 -16.76 24.21
N LEU A 22 26.25 -16.88 23.32
CA LEU A 22 26.40 -17.99 22.39
C LEU A 22 26.65 -19.30 23.15
N SER A 23 25.70 -20.24 23.10
CA SER A 23 26.06 -21.66 23.09
C SER A 23 26.59 -21.96 21.70
N SER A 24 27.89 -22.27 21.58
CA SER A 24 28.48 -22.67 20.30
C SER A 24 27.82 -23.96 19.78
N PRO A 25 27.15 -23.96 18.62
CA PRO A 25 26.73 -25.21 18.01
C PRO A 25 27.97 -25.98 17.54
N LEU A 26 27.91 -27.31 17.66
CA LEU A 26 28.72 -28.22 16.85
C LEU A 26 28.61 -27.76 15.40
N SER A 27 29.74 -27.47 14.76
CA SER A 27 29.92 -26.89 13.42
C SER A 27 28.77 -27.13 12.43
N ALA A 28 27.74 -26.27 12.48
CA ALA A 28 26.85 -26.02 11.36
C ALA A 28 27.63 -25.17 10.33
N ALA A 29 27.52 -25.50 9.05
CA ALA A 29 28.06 -24.65 7.99
C ALA A 29 27.10 -23.49 7.76
N ASP A 30 27.29 -22.41 8.52
CA ASP A 30 26.49 -21.20 8.39
C ASP A 30 27.16 -20.21 7.43
N PHE A 31 26.35 -19.44 6.69
CA PHE A 31 26.87 -18.31 5.93
C PHE A 31 25.99 -17.07 6.09
N THR A 32 26.62 -15.90 5.94
CA THR A 32 25.92 -14.62 5.80
C THR A 32 26.51 -13.85 4.62
N VAL A 33 25.66 -13.45 3.68
CA VAL A 33 26.01 -12.52 2.59
C VAL A 33 25.50 -11.15 3.00
N THR A 34 26.43 -10.29 3.41
CA THR A 34 26.10 -8.96 3.96
C THR A 34 25.84 -7.93 2.87
N SER A 35 25.21 -6.83 3.26
CA SER A 35 24.94 -5.70 2.38
C SER A 35 26.19 -5.21 1.64
N GLY A 36 26.09 -5.01 0.31
CA GLY A 36 27.18 -4.54 -0.53
C GLY A 36 28.18 -5.61 -0.96
N THR A 37 27.97 -6.88 -0.58
CA THR A 37 28.79 -8.01 -0.98
C THR A 37 28.13 -8.77 -2.13
N THR A 38 28.93 -9.13 -3.14
CA THR A 38 28.53 -10.08 -4.20
C THR A 38 29.33 -11.37 -4.08
N VAL A 39 28.61 -12.49 -4.07
CA VAL A 39 29.17 -13.84 -4.02
C VAL A 39 28.86 -14.53 -5.34
N THR A 40 29.88 -15.06 -6.01
CA THR A 40 29.71 -15.63 -7.36
C THR A 40 29.76 -17.15 -7.42
N THR A 41 29.68 -17.82 -6.27
CA THR A 41 29.71 -19.29 -6.19
C THR A 41 28.62 -19.78 -5.24
N THR A 42 28.16 -21.01 -5.48
CA THR A 42 27.17 -21.68 -4.64
C THR A 42 27.49 -21.57 -3.17
N ARG A 43 26.47 -21.25 -2.38
CA ARG A 43 26.50 -21.30 -0.93
C ARG A 43 25.87 -22.61 -0.46
N SER A 44 26.62 -23.44 0.24
CA SER A 44 26.17 -24.77 0.64
C SER A 44 25.81 -24.83 2.11
N LEU A 45 24.67 -25.45 2.40
CA LEU A 45 24.15 -25.77 3.73
C LEU A 45 23.94 -27.30 3.75
N ASN A 46 24.93 -28.04 4.23
CA ASN A 46 25.02 -29.49 4.04
C ASN A 46 24.85 -30.31 5.33
N SER A 47 24.80 -29.65 6.48
CA SER A 47 24.60 -30.28 7.78
C SER A 47 23.23 -29.93 8.34
N ALA A 48 22.74 -30.79 9.25
CA ALA A 48 21.44 -30.56 9.83
C ALA A 48 21.45 -29.30 10.70
N GLY A 49 20.48 -28.41 10.49
CA GLY A 49 20.36 -27.15 11.24
C GLY A 49 21.24 -26.00 10.73
N ASP A 50 21.88 -26.15 9.57
CA ASP A 50 22.63 -25.06 8.93
C ASP A 50 21.74 -23.84 8.65
N ILE A 51 22.31 -22.63 8.73
CA ILE A 51 21.61 -21.37 8.47
C ILE A 51 22.33 -20.54 7.42
N GLY A 52 21.63 -20.20 6.34
CA GLY A 52 22.08 -19.25 5.32
C GLY A 52 21.29 -17.95 5.39
N ILE A 53 21.97 -16.82 5.53
CA ILE A 53 21.37 -15.48 5.55
C ILE A 53 21.91 -14.66 4.39
N ILE A 54 21.03 -14.04 3.61
CA ILE A 54 21.36 -13.03 2.61
C ILE A 54 20.67 -11.74 3.05
N GLU A 55 21.45 -10.78 3.53
CA GLU A 55 20.93 -9.51 4.02
C GLU A 55 20.46 -8.61 2.87
N VAL A 56 19.66 -7.59 3.20
CA VAL A 56 19.29 -6.52 2.25
C VAL A 56 20.54 -5.91 1.61
N GLY A 57 20.61 -5.96 0.29
CA GLY A 57 21.75 -5.49 -0.50
C GLY A 57 22.92 -6.49 -0.62
N GLY A 58 22.84 -7.66 0.01
CA GLY A 58 23.71 -8.80 -0.29
C GLY A 58 23.28 -9.47 -1.60
N GLN A 59 24.25 -9.98 -2.36
CA GLN A 59 24.03 -10.57 -3.68
C GLN A 59 24.70 -11.94 -3.81
N ILE A 60 23.97 -12.93 -4.33
CA ILE A 60 24.53 -14.18 -4.86
C ILE A 60 24.26 -14.19 -6.36
N GLU A 61 25.31 -14.30 -7.18
CA GLU A 61 25.22 -14.30 -8.64
C GLU A 61 25.98 -15.48 -9.24
N THR A 62 25.29 -16.55 -9.62
CA THR A 62 25.94 -17.76 -10.14
C THR A 62 25.60 -18.00 -11.60
N THR A 63 26.62 -18.34 -12.40
CA THR A 63 26.47 -18.76 -13.81
C THR A 63 26.86 -20.23 -14.02
N PHE A 64 27.49 -20.83 -13.02
CA PHE A 64 27.96 -22.21 -12.98
C PHE A 64 27.74 -22.77 -11.58
N GLY A 65 26.49 -23.09 -11.25
CA GLY A 65 26.07 -23.65 -9.97
C GLY A 65 24.81 -23.01 -9.43
N HIS A 66 24.18 -23.67 -8.45
CA HIS A 66 23.03 -23.14 -7.72
C HIS A 66 23.41 -21.89 -6.93
N GLY A 67 22.44 -21.02 -6.63
CA GLY A 67 22.68 -19.88 -5.74
C GLY A 67 22.95 -20.38 -4.31
N VAL A 68 21.96 -21.06 -3.75
CA VAL A 68 22.05 -21.77 -2.47
C VAL A 68 21.74 -23.25 -2.68
N SER A 69 22.56 -24.11 -2.09
CA SER A 69 22.37 -25.57 -2.08
C SER A 69 22.15 -26.03 -0.64
N ALA A 70 20.90 -26.29 -0.28
CA ALA A 70 20.47 -26.74 1.04
C ALA A 70 20.19 -28.27 1.02
N THR A 71 21.20 -29.05 1.38
CA THR A 71 21.12 -30.52 1.40
C THR A 71 20.99 -31.08 2.82
N GLY A 72 21.31 -30.28 3.85
CA GLY A 72 21.10 -30.63 5.25
C GLY A 72 19.62 -30.57 5.66
N ASN A 73 19.20 -31.48 6.55
CA ASN A 73 17.85 -31.44 7.12
C ASN A 73 17.68 -30.27 8.10
N THR A 74 16.47 -29.76 8.29
CA THR A 74 16.17 -28.68 9.25
C THR A 74 17.00 -27.41 8.97
N THR A 75 17.43 -27.22 7.74
CA THR A 75 18.20 -26.04 7.30
C THR A 75 17.28 -24.84 7.18
N THR A 76 17.81 -23.65 7.44
CA THR A 76 17.10 -22.39 7.21
C THR A 76 17.80 -21.54 6.15
N VAL A 77 17.05 -21.04 5.18
CA VAL A 77 17.52 -20.03 4.21
C VAL A 77 16.67 -18.78 4.37
N ASP A 78 17.29 -17.66 4.73
CA ASP A 78 16.62 -16.35 4.82
C ASP A 78 17.23 -15.38 3.79
N ASN A 79 16.47 -15.08 2.75
CA ASN A 79 16.86 -14.18 1.67
C ASN A 79 16.10 -12.87 1.76
N ALA A 80 16.77 -11.81 2.20
CA ALA A 80 16.34 -10.43 2.10
C ALA A 80 17.10 -9.64 1.01
N GLY A 81 18.13 -10.25 0.41
CA GLY A 81 18.93 -9.67 -0.66
C GLY A 81 18.49 -10.15 -2.04
N ASN A 82 19.45 -10.45 -2.90
CA ASN A 82 19.18 -10.93 -4.26
C ASN A 82 19.97 -12.21 -4.53
N ILE A 83 19.30 -13.21 -5.07
CA ILE A 83 19.89 -14.42 -5.61
C ILE A 83 19.58 -14.43 -7.10
N SER A 84 20.60 -14.38 -7.94
CA SER A 84 20.48 -14.49 -9.39
C SER A 84 21.26 -15.70 -9.88
N THR A 85 20.59 -16.57 -10.63
CA THR A 85 21.25 -17.72 -11.27
C THR A 85 20.99 -17.73 -12.78
N ALA A 86 21.99 -18.19 -13.50
CA ALA A 86 21.95 -18.40 -14.94
C ALA A 86 22.70 -19.69 -15.29
N GLY A 87 22.42 -20.24 -16.46
CA GLY A 87 22.99 -21.51 -16.93
C GLY A 87 21.99 -22.66 -16.91
N VAL A 88 22.41 -23.85 -17.35
CA VAL A 88 21.49 -24.99 -17.52
C VAL A 88 21.34 -25.73 -16.20
N ASP A 89 20.11 -26.05 -15.81
CA ASP A 89 19.75 -26.80 -14.58
C ASP A 89 20.22 -26.16 -13.26
N TYR A 90 20.52 -24.86 -13.25
CA TYR A 90 20.94 -24.15 -12.03
C TYR A 90 19.79 -23.42 -11.36
N VAL A 91 19.34 -24.00 -10.26
CA VAL A 91 18.30 -23.47 -9.38
C VAL A 91 18.79 -22.31 -8.50
N GLY A 92 17.91 -21.34 -8.22
CA GLY A 92 18.15 -20.26 -7.26
C GLY A 92 18.43 -20.79 -5.86
N ILE A 93 17.47 -21.54 -5.31
CA ILE A 93 17.62 -22.31 -4.07
C ILE A 93 17.29 -23.77 -4.35
N TYR A 94 18.30 -24.64 -4.27
CA TYR A 94 18.17 -26.08 -4.41
C TYR A 94 18.05 -26.73 -3.02
N ALA A 95 16.85 -27.13 -2.63
CA ALA A 95 16.50 -27.56 -1.27
C ALA A 95 16.00 -29.02 -1.23
N ILE A 96 16.93 -29.95 -1.05
CA ILE A 96 16.64 -31.41 -1.07
C ILE A 96 16.62 -32.05 0.33
N GLY A 97 17.11 -31.34 1.36
CA GLY A 97 16.99 -31.80 2.74
C GLY A 97 15.52 -31.72 3.22
N ASN A 98 15.20 -32.47 4.27
CA ASN A 98 13.86 -32.47 4.87
C ASN A 98 13.69 -31.35 5.90
N ASN A 99 12.47 -30.91 6.14
CA ASN A 99 12.12 -29.85 7.09
C ASN A 99 12.89 -28.54 6.86
N ILE A 100 13.24 -28.23 5.61
CA ILE A 100 13.90 -26.97 5.27
C ILE A 100 12.89 -25.83 5.38
N THR A 101 13.33 -24.72 5.96
CA THR A 101 12.57 -23.47 5.98
C THR A 101 13.23 -22.44 5.07
N ILE A 102 12.51 -21.97 4.06
CA ILE A 102 12.95 -20.90 3.16
C ILE A 102 12.08 -19.67 3.39
N SER A 103 12.70 -18.54 3.67
CA SER A 103 12.09 -17.21 3.78
C SER A 103 12.67 -16.32 2.69
N ASN A 104 11.84 -15.82 1.78
CA ASN A 104 12.25 -14.90 0.73
C ASN A 104 11.49 -13.58 0.84
N SER A 105 12.14 -12.55 1.38
CA SER A 105 11.66 -11.16 1.38
C SER A 105 12.38 -10.28 0.35
N GLY A 106 13.45 -10.79 -0.24
CA GLY A 106 14.21 -10.16 -1.31
C GLY A 106 13.78 -10.64 -2.70
N SER A 107 14.78 -10.93 -3.54
CA SER A 107 14.58 -11.39 -4.91
C SER A 107 15.33 -12.70 -5.17
N ILE A 108 14.67 -13.64 -5.83
CA ILE A 108 15.26 -14.82 -6.43
C ILE A 108 14.92 -14.77 -7.92
N SER A 109 15.93 -14.77 -8.79
CA SER A 109 15.76 -14.68 -10.23
C SER A 109 16.61 -15.72 -10.96
N THR A 110 15.96 -16.59 -11.73
CA THR A 110 16.61 -17.59 -12.56
C THR A 110 16.28 -17.36 -14.03
N THR A 111 17.33 -17.31 -14.84
CA THR A 111 17.23 -17.12 -16.30
C THR A 111 17.76 -18.33 -17.07
N GLY A 112 18.24 -19.33 -16.32
CA GLY A 112 18.70 -20.61 -16.82
C GLY A 112 17.60 -21.45 -17.47
N SER A 113 17.97 -22.37 -18.37
CA SER A 113 17.02 -23.30 -18.98
C SER A 113 17.05 -24.66 -18.30
N ALA A 114 15.89 -25.29 -18.17
CA ALA A 114 15.76 -26.65 -17.66
C ALA A 114 16.04 -27.67 -18.79
N PHE A 115 16.89 -28.65 -18.50
CA PHE A 115 17.15 -29.80 -19.36
C PHE A 115 16.86 -31.12 -18.64
N THR A 116 17.20 -31.26 -17.35
CA THR A 116 16.85 -32.42 -16.52
C THR A 116 16.07 -32.06 -15.26
N ASP A 117 16.68 -31.31 -14.35
CA ASP A 117 16.21 -31.12 -12.96
C ASP A 117 15.67 -29.70 -12.68
N GLY A 118 15.25 -28.99 -13.73
CA GLY A 118 14.69 -27.65 -13.61
C GLY A 118 15.75 -26.54 -13.45
N ALA A 119 15.50 -25.37 -14.01
CA ALA A 119 16.30 -24.16 -13.77
C ALA A 119 15.52 -23.19 -12.88
N ASP A 120 15.00 -23.76 -11.80
CA ASP A 120 13.87 -23.20 -11.07
C ASP A 120 14.27 -22.09 -10.11
N GLY A 121 13.33 -21.22 -9.74
CA GLY A 121 13.54 -20.25 -8.67
C GLY A 121 13.91 -20.97 -7.38
N ILE A 122 13.03 -21.88 -6.97
CA ILE A 122 13.24 -22.78 -5.84
C ILE A 122 12.83 -24.18 -6.28
N LEU A 123 13.70 -25.15 -6.03
CA LEU A 123 13.38 -26.58 -6.11
C LEU A 123 13.40 -27.15 -4.70
N SER A 124 12.31 -27.77 -4.28
CA SER A 124 12.09 -28.26 -2.91
C SER A 124 11.70 -29.73 -2.89
N ASP A 125 12.68 -30.62 -2.88
CA ASP A 125 12.43 -32.06 -3.02
C ASP A 125 12.34 -32.83 -1.68
N GLY A 126 12.67 -32.16 -0.57
CA GLY A 126 12.61 -32.78 0.76
C GLY A 126 11.22 -32.73 1.40
N ASN A 127 10.97 -33.66 2.32
CA ASN A 127 9.70 -33.76 3.02
C ASN A 127 9.49 -32.64 4.06
N ASN A 128 8.25 -32.13 4.13
CA ASN A 128 7.80 -31.07 5.04
C ASN A 128 8.60 -29.77 4.90
N ASN A 129 9.05 -29.46 3.68
CA ASN A 129 9.69 -28.19 3.42
C ASN A 129 8.65 -27.07 3.43
N THR A 130 9.04 -25.93 3.99
CA THR A 130 8.18 -24.74 4.07
C THR A 130 8.86 -23.58 3.36
N ILE A 131 8.20 -23.05 2.35
CA ILE A 131 8.62 -21.87 1.60
C ILE A 131 7.69 -20.74 1.97
N SER A 132 8.24 -19.61 2.42
CA SER A 132 7.48 -18.39 2.68
C SER A 132 8.05 -17.26 1.85
N ASN A 133 7.22 -16.68 1.00
CA ASN A 133 7.60 -15.59 0.13
C ASN A 133 6.87 -14.31 0.55
N SER A 134 7.58 -13.19 0.57
CA SER A 134 7.07 -11.82 0.69
C SER A 134 7.79 -10.86 -0.28
N GLY A 135 8.62 -11.41 -1.17
CA GLY A 135 9.33 -10.69 -2.22
C GLY A 135 9.08 -11.31 -3.61
N LEU A 136 10.09 -11.27 -4.47
CA LEU A 136 10.03 -11.78 -5.83
C LEU A 136 10.67 -13.17 -5.92
N ILE A 137 9.98 -14.11 -6.57
CA ILE A 137 10.56 -15.33 -7.13
C ILE A 137 10.23 -15.34 -8.62
N SER A 138 11.26 -15.36 -9.45
CA SER A 138 11.13 -15.27 -10.91
C SER A 138 11.99 -16.33 -11.58
N ALA A 139 11.39 -17.17 -12.42
CA ALA A 139 12.05 -18.12 -13.28
C ALA A 139 11.51 -17.98 -14.70
N THR A 140 12.39 -17.60 -15.63
CA THR A 140 11.97 -17.18 -16.99
C THR A 140 12.64 -17.96 -18.12
N GLY A 141 13.60 -18.83 -17.80
CA GLY A 141 14.22 -19.64 -18.83
C GLY A 141 13.34 -20.80 -19.28
N ALA A 142 13.69 -21.38 -20.43
CA ALA A 142 12.88 -22.42 -21.05
C ALA A 142 12.73 -23.64 -20.13
N GLY A 143 11.48 -24.03 -19.87
CA GLY A 143 11.15 -25.17 -19.00
C GLY A 143 11.37 -24.94 -17.51
N ALA A 144 11.78 -23.73 -17.09
CA ALA A 144 11.96 -23.40 -15.69
C ALA A 144 10.62 -23.14 -14.99
N LEU A 145 10.54 -23.50 -13.72
CA LEU A 145 9.44 -23.23 -12.82
C LEU A 145 9.85 -22.18 -11.78
N ALA A 146 8.93 -21.34 -11.34
CA ALA A 146 9.24 -20.44 -10.23
C ALA A 146 9.54 -21.26 -8.97
N ILE A 147 8.71 -22.28 -8.73
CA ILE A 147 8.81 -23.17 -7.59
C ILE A 147 8.44 -24.57 -8.05
N SER A 148 9.30 -25.54 -7.76
CA SER A 148 9.05 -26.96 -7.97
C SER A 148 9.16 -27.78 -6.67
N GLY A 149 8.41 -28.87 -6.58
CA GLY A 149 8.44 -29.82 -5.46
C GLY A 149 8.67 -31.27 -5.90
N ASP A 150 8.90 -32.15 -4.92
CA ASP A 150 9.09 -33.60 -5.16
C ASP A 150 7.75 -34.34 -5.27
N PRO A 151 7.59 -35.28 -6.22
CA PRO A 151 6.33 -35.99 -6.45
C PRO A 151 5.83 -36.94 -5.36
N ALA A 152 6.58 -37.12 -4.26
CA ALA A 152 6.24 -38.03 -3.18
C ALA A 152 6.21 -37.34 -1.81
N ASN A 153 6.55 -36.07 -1.71
CA ASN A 153 6.84 -35.38 -0.47
C ASN A 153 6.06 -34.07 -0.37
N SER A 154 5.28 -33.93 0.71
CA SER A 154 4.46 -32.73 0.90
C SER A 154 5.31 -31.51 1.24
N SER A 155 4.99 -30.40 0.61
CA SER A 155 5.54 -29.07 0.85
C SER A 155 4.43 -28.05 1.18
N THR A 156 4.83 -26.98 1.85
CA THR A 156 3.94 -25.84 2.12
C THR A 156 4.54 -24.56 1.56
N LEU A 157 3.79 -23.89 0.69
CA LEU A 157 4.11 -22.58 0.14
C LEU A 157 3.20 -21.52 0.75
N ASN A 158 3.77 -20.52 1.41
CA ASN A 158 3.07 -19.36 1.92
C ASN A 158 3.41 -18.13 1.07
N LEU A 159 2.43 -17.63 0.32
CA LEU A 159 2.52 -16.37 -0.41
C LEU A 159 2.04 -15.24 0.51
N LEU A 160 2.94 -14.73 1.35
CA LEU A 160 2.70 -13.64 2.28
C LEU A 160 2.57 -12.30 1.54
N ALA A 161 2.14 -11.24 2.24
CA ALA A 161 2.04 -9.89 1.69
C ALA A 161 3.34 -9.44 1.01
N GLY A 162 3.22 -8.88 -0.18
CA GLY A 162 4.33 -8.47 -1.05
C GLY A 162 4.79 -9.54 -2.05
N SER A 163 4.28 -10.76 -1.98
CA SER A 163 4.63 -11.85 -2.89
C SER A 163 4.37 -11.53 -4.35
N GLN A 164 5.37 -11.78 -5.18
CA GLN A 164 5.27 -11.80 -6.64
C GLN A 164 5.95 -13.05 -7.18
N ILE A 165 5.24 -13.80 -8.03
CA ILE A 165 5.72 -15.05 -8.64
C ILE A 165 5.66 -14.90 -10.15
N ILE A 166 6.80 -15.15 -10.83
CA ILE A 166 6.91 -15.24 -12.28
C ILE A 166 7.53 -16.61 -12.61
N GLY A 167 6.84 -17.41 -13.40
CA GLY A 167 7.03 -18.84 -13.61
C GLY A 167 5.89 -19.66 -12.99
N ALA A 168 5.62 -20.84 -13.55
CA ALA A 168 4.64 -21.77 -12.98
C ALA A 168 5.09 -22.27 -11.60
N ILE A 169 4.13 -22.65 -10.77
CA ILE A 169 4.38 -23.41 -9.55
C ILE A 169 3.92 -24.83 -9.81
N ASP A 170 4.78 -25.81 -9.58
CA ASP A 170 4.45 -27.24 -9.66
C ASP A 170 4.99 -27.96 -8.43
N LEU A 171 4.14 -28.26 -7.45
CA LEU A 171 4.62 -28.88 -6.20
C LEU A 171 4.76 -30.41 -6.29
N GLY A 172 4.51 -30.99 -7.46
CA GLY A 172 4.71 -32.40 -7.72
C GLY A 172 3.56 -33.29 -7.19
N GLY A 173 3.53 -34.53 -7.72
CA GLY A 173 2.85 -35.63 -7.06
C GLY A 173 1.32 -35.63 -7.09
N ALA A 174 0.76 -36.71 -6.59
CA ALA A 174 -0.67 -36.84 -6.25
C ALA A 174 -0.87 -37.78 -5.04
N ALA A 175 0.24 -38.22 -4.43
CA ALA A 175 0.29 -39.16 -3.31
C ALA A 175 0.72 -38.49 -2.01
N ASP A 176 1.16 -37.24 -2.13
CA ASP A 176 1.49 -36.20 -1.18
C ASP A 176 0.27 -35.28 -0.94
N ASN A 177 0.52 -34.16 -0.26
CA ASN A 177 -0.50 -33.23 0.20
C ASN A 177 0.09 -31.82 0.27
N ASP A 178 0.34 -31.27 -0.90
CA ASP A 178 0.94 -29.97 -1.07
C ASP A 178 -0.07 -28.87 -0.77
N THR A 179 0.44 -27.81 -0.14
CA THR A 179 -0.40 -26.71 0.34
C THR A 179 0.15 -25.38 -0.12
N VAL A 180 -0.66 -24.61 -0.83
CA VAL A 180 -0.41 -23.21 -1.16
C VAL A 180 -1.36 -22.34 -0.35
N ASN A 181 -0.81 -21.54 0.57
CA ASN A 181 -1.51 -20.54 1.35
C ASN A 181 -1.26 -19.16 0.76
N ILE A 182 -2.33 -18.48 0.33
CA ILE A 182 -2.26 -17.17 -0.31
C ILE A 182 -2.82 -16.11 0.62
N TYR A 183 -1.97 -15.18 1.06
CA TYR A 183 -2.35 -14.11 1.98
C TYR A 183 -2.72 -12.82 1.24
N GLY A 184 -3.43 -11.92 1.91
CA GLY A 184 -3.74 -10.57 1.40
C GLY A 184 -2.50 -9.66 1.36
N GLY A 185 -2.64 -8.46 0.80
CA GLY A 185 -1.51 -7.53 0.65
C GLY A 185 -0.57 -7.88 -0.49
N ASN A 186 -1.05 -8.60 -1.49
CA ASN A 186 -0.35 -8.91 -2.74
C ASN A 186 -0.98 -8.12 -3.89
N PRO A 187 -0.23 -7.80 -4.96
CA PRO A 187 -0.83 -7.37 -6.22
C PRO A 187 -1.88 -8.37 -6.71
N SER A 188 -2.79 -7.91 -7.58
CA SER A 188 -3.72 -8.84 -8.23
C SER A 188 -2.92 -9.85 -9.06
N GLY A 189 -3.34 -11.10 -9.09
CA GLY A 189 -2.52 -12.17 -9.66
C GLY A 189 -3.33 -13.27 -10.33
N ASN A 190 -2.71 -13.88 -11.33
CA ASN A 190 -3.15 -15.11 -11.97
C ASN A 190 -2.04 -16.15 -11.77
N LEU A 191 -2.28 -17.10 -10.87
CA LEU A 191 -1.30 -18.10 -10.47
C LEU A 191 -1.65 -19.45 -11.08
N THR A 192 -0.79 -19.97 -11.93
CA THR A 192 -0.81 -21.38 -12.36
C THR A 192 -0.14 -22.24 -11.31
N LEU A 193 -0.94 -23.10 -10.67
CA LEU A 193 -0.59 -24.03 -9.60
C LEU A 193 -0.84 -25.46 -10.08
N LEU A 194 0.22 -26.14 -10.48
CA LEU A 194 0.19 -27.54 -10.92
C LEU A 194 0.49 -28.45 -9.74
N ASN A 195 -0.20 -29.60 -9.67
CA ASN A 195 -0.01 -30.61 -8.64
C ASN A 195 0.02 -30.00 -7.23
N VAL A 196 -1.07 -29.32 -6.88
CA VAL A 196 -1.31 -28.73 -5.57
C VAL A 196 -2.66 -29.22 -5.07
N GLU A 197 -2.67 -29.93 -3.94
CA GLU A 197 -3.88 -30.51 -3.37
C GLU A 197 -4.71 -29.47 -2.62
N ASN A 198 -4.05 -28.55 -1.92
CA ASN A 198 -4.69 -27.59 -1.04
C ASN A 198 -4.34 -26.15 -1.44
N ILE A 199 -5.32 -25.38 -1.86
CA ILE A 199 -5.17 -23.95 -2.15
C ILE A 199 -6.06 -23.17 -1.19
N ASN A 200 -5.44 -22.40 -0.29
CA ASN A 200 -6.14 -21.65 0.74
C ASN A 200 -5.98 -20.15 0.52
N PHE A 201 -7.07 -19.39 0.60
CA PHE A 201 -7.05 -17.93 0.67
C PHE A 201 -7.15 -17.48 2.13
N LEU A 202 -6.09 -16.87 2.66
CA LEU A 202 -5.95 -16.44 4.04
C LEU A 202 -5.91 -14.91 4.12
N GLY A 203 -7.08 -14.28 4.04
CA GLY A 203 -7.20 -12.82 3.95
C GLY A 203 -6.95 -12.24 2.56
N ALA A 204 -6.62 -13.08 1.58
CA ALA A 204 -6.68 -12.76 0.16
C ALA A 204 -8.12 -12.84 -0.36
N THR A 205 -8.45 -12.00 -1.34
CA THR A 205 -9.69 -12.12 -2.10
C THR A 205 -9.40 -12.82 -3.41
N GLY A 206 -10.08 -13.93 -3.70
CA GLY A 206 -9.78 -14.74 -4.88
C GLY A 206 -10.68 -15.95 -5.05
N PHE A 207 -10.43 -16.71 -6.12
CA PHE A 207 -11.09 -17.98 -6.39
C PHE A 207 -10.16 -18.91 -7.18
N VAL A 208 -10.48 -20.20 -7.20
CA VAL A 208 -9.73 -21.22 -7.96
C VAL A 208 -10.61 -21.76 -9.09
N ILE A 209 -10.03 -21.90 -10.29
CA ILE A 209 -10.60 -22.66 -11.41
C ILE A 209 -9.54 -23.63 -11.91
N GLY A 210 -9.79 -24.93 -11.70
CA GLY A 210 -8.82 -25.97 -12.05
C GLY A 210 -7.47 -25.72 -11.35
N ASN A 211 -6.40 -25.66 -12.14
CA ASN A 211 -5.03 -25.44 -11.68
C ASN A 211 -4.66 -23.95 -11.60
N THR A 212 -5.64 -23.06 -11.56
CA THR A 212 -5.42 -21.62 -11.59
C THR A 212 -6.08 -20.95 -10.40
N ALA A 213 -5.30 -20.22 -9.61
CA ALA A 213 -5.78 -19.36 -8.53
C ALA A 213 -5.70 -17.89 -8.97
N MET A 214 -6.84 -17.20 -8.98
CA MET A 214 -6.91 -15.77 -9.24
C MET A 214 -7.07 -15.01 -7.93
N THR A 215 -6.28 -13.95 -7.76
CA THR A 215 -6.34 -13.03 -6.61
C THR A 215 -6.59 -11.60 -7.07
N ILE A 216 -7.27 -10.83 -6.22
CA ILE A 216 -7.59 -9.43 -6.47
C ILE A 216 -7.07 -8.60 -5.30
N ASP A 217 -6.34 -7.54 -5.62
CA ASP A 217 -6.03 -6.45 -4.70
C ASP A 217 -7.28 -5.57 -4.46
N PRO A 218 -7.85 -5.57 -3.25
CA PRO A 218 -9.06 -4.81 -2.93
C PRO A 218 -8.79 -3.32 -2.63
N THR A 219 -7.54 -2.88 -2.57
CA THR A 219 -7.15 -1.53 -2.13
C THR A 219 -7.77 -0.42 -2.99
N GLY A 220 -7.87 -0.67 -4.30
CA GLY A 220 -8.51 0.25 -5.22
C GLY A 220 -10.01 0.45 -4.95
N GLU A 221 -10.69 -0.53 -4.36
CA GLU A 221 -12.11 -0.39 -3.99
C GLU A 221 -12.27 0.24 -2.60
N SER A 222 -11.43 -0.13 -1.64
CA SER A 222 -11.50 0.40 -0.26
C SER A 222 -11.11 1.88 -0.18
N SER A 223 -10.19 2.34 -1.04
CA SER A 223 -9.72 3.74 -1.06
C SER A 223 -10.74 4.74 -1.61
N ARG A 224 -11.73 4.32 -2.42
CA ARG A 224 -12.67 5.23 -3.11
C ARG A 224 -13.45 6.11 -2.15
N SER A 225 -14.01 5.51 -1.09
CA SER A 225 -14.80 6.26 -0.11
C SER A 225 -13.94 7.25 0.68
N VAL A 226 -12.69 6.89 0.94
CA VAL A 226 -11.74 7.73 1.67
C VAL A 226 -11.30 8.91 0.81
N ALA A 227 -10.96 8.67 -0.45
CA ALA A 227 -10.64 9.72 -1.42
C ALA A 227 -11.80 10.71 -1.59
N LEU A 228 -13.03 10.21 -1.77
CA LEU A 228 -14.23 11.06 -1.88
C LEU A 228 -14.49 11.86 -0.59
N SER A 229 -14.29 11.25 0.58
CA SER A 229 -14.41 11.93 1.87
C SER A 229 -13.40 13.08 2.01
N GLY A 230 -12.13 12.83 1.65
CA GLY A 230 -11.06 13.83 1.68
C GLY A 230 -11.32 15.00 0.71
N LEU A 231 -11.77 14.70 -0.50
CA LEU A 231 -12.17 15.69 -1.50
C LEU A 231 -13.32 16.54 -0.99
N THR A 232 -14.43 15.93 -0.56
CA THR A 232 -15.63 16.67 -0.14
C THR A 232 -15.39 17.46 1.14
N SER A 233 -14.60 16.93 2.08
CA SER A 233 -14.16 17.64 3.28
C SER A 233 -13.31 18.86 2.95
N SER A 234 -12.43 18.79 1.94
CA SER A 234 -11.67 19.95 1.47
C SER A 234 -12.58 21.04 0.89
N ILE A 235 -13.58 20.66 0.10
CA ILE A 235 -14.57 21.61 -0.45
C ILE A 235 -15.39 22.26 0.67
N HIS A 236 -15.91 21.48 1.62
CA HIS A 236 -16.62 22.02 2.79
C HIS A 236 -15.69 22.87 3.67
N GLY A 237 -14.40 22.56 3.70
CA GLY A 237 -13.35 23.34 4.35
C GLY A 237 -13.23 24.74 3.76
N VAL A 238 -13.31 24.88 2.42
CA VAL A 238 -13.35 26.20 1.75
C VAL A 238 -14.54 27.03 2.26
N VAL A 239 -15.73 26.43 2.32
CA VAL A 239 -16.93 27.11 2.86
C VAL A 239 -16.74 27.50 4.33
N SER A 240 -16.15 26.62 5.13
CA SER A 240 -15.93 26.86 6.56
C SER A 240 -14.92 27.99 6.80
N GLN A 241 -13.81 28.01 6.06
CA GLN A 241 -12.82 29.09 6.09
C GLN A 241 -13.46 30.43 5.73
N ARG A 242 -14.27 30.46 4.68
CA ARG A 242 -15.03 31.65 4.26
C ARG A 242 -15.90 32.20 5.38
N MET A 243 -16.67 31.33 6.02
CA MET A 243 -17.60 31.73 7.08
C MET A 243 -16.88 32.15 8.36
N ALA A 244 -15.73 31.55 8.67
CA ALA A 244 -14.87 31.98 9.78
C ALA A 244 -14.30 33.39 9.57
N HIS A 245 -13.89 33.74 8.34
CA HIS A 245 -13.35 35.06 7.98
C HIS A 245 -14.41 36.10 7.58
N THR A 246 -15.69 35.75 7.67
CA THR A 246 -16.77 36.68 7.36
C THR A 246 -16.85 37.75 8.45
N ALA A 247 -16.44 38.98 8.12
CA ALA A 247 -16.41 40.11 9.04
C ALA A 247 -17.78 40.30 9.73
N PRO A 248 -17.83 40.67 11.02
CA PRO A 248 -19.08 40.96 11.70
C PRO A 248 -19.83 42.09 10.99
N PHE A 249 -21.17 42.08 11.05
CA PHE A 249 -21.98 43.15 10.49
C PHE A 249 -21.56 44.50 11.09
N LYS A 250 -21.34 45.49 10.23
CA LYS A 250 -21.12 46.87 10.69
C LYS A 250 -22.48 47.44 11.09
N PRO A 251 -22.64 47.98 12.32
CA PRO A 251 -23.81 48.77 12.67
C PRO A 251 -23.94 49.94 11.70
N VAL A 252 -25.16 50.30 11.31
CA VAL A 252 -25.39 51.48 10.48
C VAL A 252 -24.92 52.71 11.26
N GLN A 253 -23.90 53.41 10.78
CA GLN A 253 -23.52 54.72 11.31
C GLN A 253 -24.51 55.77 10.78
N VAL A 254 -25.52 56.08 11.58
CA VAL A 254 -26.38 57.26 11.38
C VAL A 254 -25.97 58.34 12.37
N ALA A 255 -26.01 59.61 11.94
CA ALA A 255 -25.81 60.79 12.81
C ALA A 255 -26.96 61.02 13.83
N ALA A 256 -27.87 60.06 13.98
CA ALA A 256 -28.99 60.10 14.89
C ALA A 256 -28.64 59.35 16.19
N LEU A 257 -28.87 60.01 17.34
CA LEU A 257 -28.58 59.50 18.69
C LEU A 257 -29.44 58.28 19.12
N THR A 258 -30.40 57.86 18.29
CA THR A 258 -31.27 56.70 18.55
C THR A 258 -31.51 55.90 17.27
N LEU A 259 -31.02 54.65 17.23
CA LEU A 259 -31.36 53.67 16.21
C LEU A 259 -32.78 53.14 16.48
N SER A 260 -33.70 53.30 15.54
CA SER A 260 -35.03 52.70 15.64
C SER A 260 -34.94 51.16 15.50
N PRO A 261 -35.85 50.36 16.09
CA PRO A 261 -35.76 48.89 16.10
C PRO A 261 -35.70 48.22 14.71
N GLY A 262 -35.92 48.96 13.62
CA GLY A 262 -35.81 48.49 12.23
C GLY A 262 -34.54 48.91 11.47
N MET A 263 -33.63 49.69 12.07
CA MET A 263 -32.50 50.35 11.36
C MET A 263 -31.10 49.76 11.64
N LEU A 264 -31.00 48.51 12.07
CA LEU A 264 -29.79 48.05 12.78
C LEU A 264 -28.69 47.40 11.94
N PHE A 265 -28.84 47.19 10.62
CA PHE A 265 -27.84 46.49 9.81
C PHE A 265 -27.71 47.05 8.39
N GLN A 266 -26.47 47.25 7.94
CA GLN A 266 -26.18 47.44 6.52
C GLN A 266 -25.96 46.07 5.89
N GLN A 267 -26.91 45.63 5.06
CA GLN A 267 -26.80 44.41 4.27
C GLN A 267 -25.54 44.49 3.40
N ARG A 268 -24.71 43.44 3.40
CA ARG A 268 -23.51 43.45 2.56
C ARG A 268 -23.90 43.31 1.10
N ALA A 269 -23.19 44.02 0.24
CA ALA A 269 -23.27 43.79 -1.19
C ALA A 269 -22.90 42.32 -1.51
N PRO A 270 -23.49 41.73 -2.56
CA PRO A 270 -23.09 40.41 -2.99
C PRO A 270 -21.59 40.35 -3.32
N VAL A 271 -20.98 39.19 -3.06
CA VAL A 271 -19.54 38.98 -3.25
C VAL A 271 -19.31 37.78 -4.15
N ALA A 272 -18.67 38.02 -5.30
CA ALA A 272 -18.11 36.96 -6.13
C ALA A 272 -16.69 36.63 -5.69
N TRP A 273 -16.30 35.36 -5.82
CA TRP A 273 -15.04 34.91 -5.30
C TRP A 273 -14.46 33.67 -5.96
N ALA A 274 -13.14 33.50 -5.81
CA ALA A 274 -12.38 32.34 -6.28
C ALA A 274 -11.44 31.83 -5.19
N GLN A 275 -11.14 30.53 -5.17
CA GLN A 275 -10.17 29.91 -4.27
C GLN A 275 -9.56 28.64 -4.88
N VAL A 276 -8.26 28.45 -4.70
CA VAL A 276 -7.57 27.18 -4.96
C VAL A 276 -7.46 26.42 -3.64
N PHE A 277 -7.60 25.11 -3.68
CA PHE A 277 -7.45 24.23 -2.53
C PHE A 277 -6.81 22.91 -2.94
N GLY A 278 -6.23 22.20 -1.98
CA GLY A 278 -5.69 20.87 -2.21
C GLY A 278 -5.45 20.15 -0.90
N GLY A 279 -5.13 18.87 -0.99
CA GLY A 279 -4.87 18.02 0.17
C GLY A 279 -4.11 16.77 -0.24
N ASN A 280 -3.52 16.13 0.76
CA ASN A 280 -2.95 14.80 0.64
C ASN A 280 -3.32 13.99 1.88
N ALA A 281 -3.36 12.68 1.72
CA ALA A 281 -3.51 11.72 2.82
C ALA A 281 -2.79 10.42 2.48
N ASN A 282 -2.10 9.86 3.47
CA ASN A 282 -1.46 8.55 3.39
C ASN A 282 -2.16 7.58 4.33
N HIS A 283 -2.36 6.36 3.86
CA HIS A 283 -2.96 5.27 4.60
C HIS A 283 -1.99 4.10 4.63
N ASP A 284 -1.68 3.61 5.83
CA ASP A 284 -0.85 2.43 6.03
C ASP A 284 -1.61 1.17 5.56
N ALA A 285 -0.87 0.09 5.29
CA ALA A 285 -1.47 -1.19 4.94
C ALA A 285 -2.30 -1.74 6.12
N GLU A 286 -3.50 -2.24 5.82
CA GLU A 286 -4.41 -2.78 6.84
C GLU A 286 -5.16 -4.00 6.29
N GLY A 287 -5.12 -5.11 7.04
CA GLY A 287 -5.72 -6.37 6.63
C GLY A 287 -5.16 -6.85 5.29
N GLY A 288 -6.04 -7.10 4.32
CA GLY A 288 -5.66 -7.48 2.96
C GLY A 288 -5.40 -6.31 2.01
N SER A 289 -5.52 -5.06 2.47
CA SER A 289 -5.29 -3.85 1.66
C SER A 289 -3.87 -3.33 1.80
N LEU A 290 -3.30 -2.87 0.69
CA LEU A 290 -1.99 -2.25 0.59
C LEU A 290 -2.02 -0.80 1.11
N ALA A 291 -0.84 -0.29 1.48
CA ALA A 291 -0.66 1.12 1.75
C ALA A 291 -0.90 1.96 0.48
N TYR A 292 -1.54 3.13 0.64
CA TYR A 292 -1.86 4.02 -0.47
C TYR A 292 -1.82 5.49 -0.08
N GLY A 293 -1.51 6.34 -1.05
CA GLY A 293 -1.57 7.79 -0.96
C GLY A 293 -2.69 8.35 -1.84
N THR A 294 -3.33 9.41 -1.37
CA THR A 294 -4.32 10.21 -2.11
C THR A 294 -3.86 11.67 -2.14
N ASP A 295 -3.93 12.29 -3.31
CA ASP A 295 -3.63 13.71 -3.52
C ASP A 295 -4.74 14.35 -4.36
N HIS A 296 -5.11 15.60 -4.05
CA HIS A 296 -6.04 16.35 -4.89
C HIS A 296 -5.71 17.84 -4.94
N LEU A 297 -6.03 18.46 -6.07
CA LEU A 297 -5.92 19.88 -6.32
C LEU A 297 -7.19 20.36 -7.01
N GLY A 298 -7.78 21.44 -6.51
CA GLY A 298 -9.04 21.97 -7.01
C GLY A 298 -9.10 23.48 -7.04
N PHE A 299 -10.04 23.96 -7.84
CA PHE A 299 -10.39 25.36 -7.98
C PHE A 299 -11.89 25.54 -7.80
N THR A 300 -12.27 26.55 -7.02
CA THR A 300 -13.65 26.87 -6.69
C THR A 300 -13.96 28.31 -7.02
N LEU A 301 -15.13 28.53 -7.59
CA LEU A 301 -15.78 29.84 -7.68
C LEU A 301 -17.02 29.85 -6.81
N GLY A 302 -17.37 31.01 -6.26
CA GLY A 302 -18.62 31.17 -5.54
C GLY A 302 -19.16 32.58 -5.56
N TYR A 303 -20.43 32.67 -5.17
CA TYR A 303 -21.17 33.91 -5.10
C TYR A 303 -22.02 33.92 -3.84
N GLU A 304 -21.89 34.97 -3.04
CA GLU A 304 -22.51 35.09 -1.73
C GLU A 304 -23.40 36.32 -1.66
N TRP A 305 -24.53 36.20 -0.98
CA TRP A 305 -25.42 37.31 -0.68
C TRP A 305 -26.05 37.15 0.71
N ASP A 306 -26.40 38.26 1.32
CA ASP A 306 -27.06 38.26 2.62
C ASP A 306 -28.59 38.31 2.42
N ILE A 307 -29.35 37.51 3.15
CA ILE A 307 -30.81 37.65 3.33
C ILE A 307 -31.04 37.83 4.82
N ASN A 308 -31.52 39.01 5.23
CA ASN A 308 -31.59 39.41 6.64
C ASN A 308 -30.21 39.30 7.34
N LYS A 309 -30.11 38.53 8.43
CA LYS A 309 -28.88 38.28 9.20
C LYS A 309 -28.13 37.01 8.76
N THR A 310 -28.62 36.34 7.71
CA THR A 310 -28.08 35.06 7.23
C THR A 310 -27.33 35.28 5.93
N ARG A 311 -26.14 34.71 5.81
CA ARG A 311 -25.38 34.71 4.56
C ARG A 311 -25.62 33.41 3.82
N PHE A 312 -26.00 33.49 2.57
CA PHE A 312 -26.15 32.36 1.67
C PHE A 312 -25.09 32.45 0.58
N GLY A 313 -24.74 31.30 0.01
CA GLY A 313 -23.88 31.26 -1.17
C GLY A 313 -24.11 30.05 -2.04
N LEU A 314 -23.76 30.21 -3.31
CA LEU A 314 -23.60 29.12 -4.26
C LEU A 314 -22.12 29.01 -4.61
N LEU A 315 -21.68 27.79 -4.87
CA LEU A 315 -20.34 27.53 -5.36
C LEU A 315 -20.35 26.44 -6.43
N GLY A 316 -19.30 26.42 -7.22
CA GLY A 316 -18.99 25.34 -8.14
C GLY A 316 -17.50 25.30 -8.45
N GLY A 317 -17.01 24.15 -8.88
CA GLY A 317 -15.59 23.98 -9.10
C GLY A 317 -15.22 22.69 -9.80
N VAL A 318 -13.92 22.56 -10.02
CA VAL A 318 -13.27 21.39 -10.61
C VAL A 318 -12.16 20.92 -9.69
N VAL A 319 -11.95 19.61 -9.63
CA VAL A 319 -10.91 18.97 -8.81
C VAL A 319 -10.28 17.84 -9.61
N HIS A 320 -8.96 17.83 -9.70
CA HIS A 320 -8.20 16.67 -10.15
C HIS A 320 -7.68 15.93 -8.92
N SER A 321 -7.81 14.61 -8.90
CA SER A 321 -7.36 13.77 -7.81
C SER A 321 -6.65 12.52 -8.31
N LYS A 322 -5.72 12.01 -7.51
CA LYS A 322 -4.94 10.82 -7.80
C LYS A 322 -4.79 9.98 -6.55
N THR A 323 -5.07 8.70 -6.68
CA THR A 323 -4.85 7.71 -5.63
C THR A 323 -3.96 6.60 -6.18
N LYS A 324 -2.94 6.22 -5.43
CA LYS A 324 -2.00 5.15 -5.83
C LYS A 324 -1.54 4.33 -4.63
N THR A 325 -1.34 3.04 -4.84
CA THR A 325 -0.71 2.15 -3.85
C THR A 325 0.81 2.26 -3.89
N ASP A 326 1.49 2.04 -2.77
CA ASP A 326 2.95 2.11 -2.68
C ASP A 326 3.65 1.03 -3.51
N MET A 327 3.08 -0.18 -3.58
CA MET A 327 3.56 -1.27 -4.43
C MET A 327 3.13 -1.14 -5.90
N THR A 328 2.55 0.00 -6.30
CA THR A 328 2.05 0.27 -7.67
C THR A 328 1.06 -0.78 -8.21
N SER A 329 0.38 -1.50 -7.31
CA SER A 329 -0.67 -2.47 -7.62
C SER A 329 -1.90 -1.80 -8.24
N PHE A 330 -2.26 -0.60 -7.78
CA PHE A 330 -3.40 0.15 -8.28
C PHE A 330 -3.10 1.65 -8.35
N LYS A 331 -3.67 2.29 -9.38
CA LYS A 331 -3.67 3.74 -9.58
C LYS A 331 -5.02 4.17 -10.14
N THR A 332 -5.59 5.23 -9.59
CA THR A 332 -6.76 5.92 -10.15
C THR A 332 -6.50 7.42 -10.24
N GLU A 333 -6.88 8.01 -11.35
CA GLU A 333 -6.94 9.45 -11.55
C GLU A 333 -8.41 9.83 -11.80
N ALA A 334 -8.86 10.93 -11.20
CA ALA A 334 -10.25 11.36 -11.32
C ALA A 334 -10.41 12.87 -11.45
N ASP A 335 -11.21 13.28 -12.43
CA ASP A 335 -11.60 14.66 -12.69
C ASP A 335 -13.04 14.88 -12.24
N SER A 336 -13.20 15.65 -11.16
CA SER A 336 -14.48 15.90 -10.51
C SER A 336 -15.00 17.31 -10.80
N TYR A 337 -16.28 17.42 -11.11
CA TYR A 337 -17.03 18.65 -11.30
C TYR A 337 -18.15 18.71 -10.27
N TYR A 338 -18.28 19.84 -9.58
CA TYR A 338 -19.27 19.93 -8.51
C TYR A 338 -19.93 21.31 -8.44
N VAL A 339 -21.12 21.30 -7.86
CA VAL A 339 -21.92 22.49 -7.56
C VAL A 339 -22.55 22.33 -6.18
N GLY A 340 -22.77 23.43 -5.48
CA GLY A 340 -23.40 23.36 -4.17
C GLY A 340 -23.91 24.70 -3.66
N GLY A 341 -24.66 24.60 -2.58
CA GLY A 341 -25.18 25.75 -1.83
C GLY A 341 -24.80 25.65 -0.36
N TYR A 342 -24.66 26.80 0.28
CA TYR A 342 -24.37 26.90 1.71
C TYR A 342 -25.09 28.06 2.37
N GLY A 343 -25.30 27.92 3.67
CA GLY A 343 -25.91 28.92 4.52
C GLY A 343 -25.15 29.06 5.84
N HIS A 344 -25.01 30.31 6.30
CA HIS A 344 -24.39 30.64 7.57
C HIS A 344 -25.34 31.47 8.43
N PHE A 345 -25.79 30.84 9.51
CA PHE A 345 -26.80 31.36 10.41
C PHE A 345 -26.15 31.80 11.72
N ASN A 346 -26.50 33.00 12.17
CA ASN A 346 -25.98 33.57 13.40
C ASN A 346 -27.09 33.67 14.45
N PHE A 347 -26.96 32.89 15.53
CA PHE A 347 -27.92 32.84 16.64
C PHE A 347 -27.43 33.60 17.89
N GLY A 348 -26.41 34.45 17.74
CA GLY A 348 -25.83 35.22 18.83
C GLY A 348 -24.81 34.41 19.64
N SER A 349 -25.26 33.39 20.38
CA SER A 349 -24.38 32.54 21.21
C SER A 349 -23.64 31.45 20.43
N PHE A 350 -24.18 31.03 19.29
CA PHE A 350 -23.54 30.08 18.40
C PHE A 350 -23.82 30.45 16.93
N LYS A 351 -22.96 29.96 16.05
CA LYS A 351 -23.08 30.07 14.60
C LYS A 351 -23.20 28.68 14.00
N LEU A 352 -24.10 28.53 13.03
CA LEU A 352 -24.35 27.31 12.30
C LEU A 352 -24.01 27.53 10.83
N THR A 353 -23.11 26.71 10.29
CA THR A 353 -22.84 26.64 8.85
C THR A 353 -23.39 25.33 8.32
N THR A 354 -24.18 25.39 7.24
CA THR A 354 -24.66 24.22 6.53
C THR A 354 -24.27 24.32 5.06
N SER A 355 -23.98 23.18 4.44
CA SER A 355 -23.68 23.10 3.01
C SER A 355 -24.16 21.79 2.42
N LEU A 356 -24.51 21.83 1.14
CA LEU A 356 -24.86 20.66 0.36
C LEU A 356 -24.15 20.76 -1.00
N LEU A 357 -23.37 19.74 -1.31
CA LEU A 357 -22.65 19.60 -2.58
C LEU A 357 -23.23 18.44 -3.37
N GLY A 358 -23.38 18.62 -4.67
CA GLY A 358 -23.57 17.53 -5.63
C GLY A 358 -22.47 17.60 -6.68
N GLY A 359 -22.01 16.45 -7.15
CA GLY A 359 -20.98 16.42 -8.18
C GLY A 359 -20.97 15.14 -8.98
N TYR A 360 -20.19 15.19 -10.05
CA TYR A 360 -19.92 14.11 -10.98
C TYR A 360 -18.41 13.99 -11.13
N ALA A 361 -17.90 12.77 -11.27
CA ALA A 361 -16.49 12.53 -11.51
C ALA A 361 -16.30 11.41 -12.53
N ASP A 362 -15.41 11.67 -13.48
CA ASP A 362 -14.86 10.67 -14.40
C ASP A 362 -13.57 10.10 -13.80
N HIS A 363 -13.38 8.79 -13.91
CA HIS A 363 -12.27 8.06 -13.31
C HIS A 363 -11.57 7.20 -14.35
N ASP A 364 -10.24 7.25 -14.34
CA ASP A 364 -9.36 6.38 -15.09
C ASP A 364 -8.54 5.50 -14.13
N ASN A 365 -8.74 4.19 -14.22
CA ASN A 365 -8.15 3.20 -13.34
C ASN A 365 -7.16 2.31 -14.07
N HIS A 366 -6.02 2.10 -13.43
CA HIS A 366 -5.02 1.12 -13.82
C HIS A 366 -4.78 0.16 -12.66
N ARG A 367 -4.78 -1.15 -12.93
CA ARG A 367 -4.44 -2.20 -11.98
C ARG A 367 -3.34 -3.07 -12.56
N LEU A 368 -2.26 -3.25 -11.81
CA LEU A 368 -1.24 -4.24 -12.09
C LEU A 368 -1.80 -5.64 -11.79
N VAL A 369 -1.67 -6.53 -12.76
CA VAL A 369 -2.00 -7.94 -12.63
C VAL A 369 -0.73 -8.74 -12.93
N ILE A 370 -0.31 -9.58 -11.99
CA ILE A 370 0.83 -10.48 -12.17
C ILE A 370 0.30 -11.82 -12.65
N ASP A 371 0.40 -12.08 -13.95
CA ASP A 371 0.23 -13.41 -14.50
C ASP A 371 1.56 -14.15 -14.39
N ASN A 372 1.58 -15.24 -13.64
CA ASN A 372 2.85 -15.92 -13.41
C ASN A 372 3.43 -16.54 -14.69
N LEU A 373 2.66 -16.80 -15.74
CA LEU A 373 3.19 -17.33 -17.00
C LEU A 373 3.47 -16.24 -18.04
N ASN A 374 2.67 -15.18 -18.05
CA ASN A 374 2.73 -14.13 -19.07
C ASN A 374 3.45 -12.86 -18.60
N GLY A 375 3.73 -12.75 -17.30
CA GLY A 375 4.39 -11.61 -16.69
C GLY A 375 3.42 -10.58 -16.13
N ALA A 376 3.90 -9.34 -15.98
CA ALA A 376 3.11 -8.23 -15.49
C ALA A 376 2.25 -7.60 -16.59
N GLU A 377 0.96 -7.48 -16.35
CA GLU A 377 -0.02 -6.83 -17.23
C GLU A 377 -0.72 -5.67 -16.50
N ILE A 378 -1.29 -4.74 -17.26
CA ILE A 378 -2.08 -3.62 -16.71
C ILE A 378 -3.51 -3.75 -17.21
N ALA A 379 -4.45 -3.93 -16.28
CA ALA A 379 -5.87 -3.85 -16.53
C ALA A 379 -6.33 -2.39 -16.41
N GLU A 380 -6.96 -1.89 -17.47
CA GLU A 380 -7.47 -0.51 -17.54
C GLU A 380 -8.99 -0.47 -17.45
N SER A 381 -9.53 0.57 -16.81
CA SER A 381 -10.98 0.78 -16.73
C SER A 381 -11.31 2.26 -16.56
N THR A 382 -12.26 2.74 -17.35
CA THR A 382 -12.86 4.07 -17.19
C THR A 382 -14.28 3.94 -16.67
N PHE A 383 -14.67 4.75 -15.68
CA PHE A 383 -16.04 4.77 -15.19
C PHE A 383 -16.45 6.14 -14.62
N ASP A 384 -17.76 6.35 -14.59
CA ASP A 384 -18.39 7.55 -14.08
C ASP A 384 -18.93 7.38 -12.66
N SER A 385 -18.98 8.48 -11.91
CA SER A 385 -19.60 8.48 -10.58
C SER A 385 -20.34 9.79 -10.30
N PHE A 386 -21.33 9.71 -9.40
CA PHE A 386 -22.02 10.87 -8.85
C PHE A 386 -21.93 10.84 -7.33
N PHE A 387 -21.84 12.01 -6.71
CA PHE A 387 -21.84 12.13 -5.26
C PHE A 387 -22.77 13.24 -4.76
N LEU A 388 -23.26 13.06 -3.54
CA LEU A 388 -23.99 14.05 -2.78
C LEU A 388 -23.36 14.13 -1.38
N SER A 389 -22.99 15.32 -0.94
CA SER A 389 -22.28 15.53 0.33
C SER A 389 -22.88 16.67 1.14
N PRO A 390 -23.71 16.37 2.16
CA PRO A 390 -24.15 17.34 3.13
C PRO A 390 -23.08 17.59 4.21
N SER A 391 -23.01 18.80 4.74
CA SER A 391 -22.17 19.14 5.90
C SER A 391 -22.87 20.14 6.82
N VAL A 392 -22.62 19.99 8.12
CA VAL A 392 -23.11 20.86 9.19
C VAL A 392 -21.97 21.13 10.15
N THR A 393 -21.70 22.40 10.42
CA THR A 393 -20.68 22.85 11.38
C THR A 393 -21.32 23.79 12.39
N LEU A 394 -21.17 23.47 13.68
CA LEU A 394 -21.58 24.32 14.79
C LEU A 394 -20.33 24.96 15.41
N SER A 395 -20.35 26.27 15.62
CA SER A 395 -19.24 26.99 16.25
C SER A 395 -19.74 27.96 17.32
N SER A 396 -18.95 28.14 18.37
CA SER A 396 -19.15 29.13 19.43
C SER A 396 -17.81 29.81 19.68
N ALA A 397 -17.84 31.13 19.91
CA ALA A 397 -16.64 31.91 20.21
C ALA A 397 -16.69 32.35 21.68
N TYR A 398 -15.62 32.07 22.42
CA TYR A 398 -15.47 32.49 23.81
C TYR A 398 -14.34 33.51 23.91
N THR A 399 -14.64 34.67 24.49
CA THR A 399 -13.62 35.66 24.82
C THR A 399 -12.99 35.28 26.15
N ILE A 400 -11.71 34.90 26.16
CA ILE A 400 -10.94 34.76 27.39
C ILE A 400 -10.40 36.16 27.70
N ALA A 401 -10.95 36.82 28.72
CA ALA A 401 -10.40 38.08 29.20
C ALA A 401 -9.09 37.78 29.95
N ASP A 402 -7.99 38.38 29.49
CA ASP A 402 -6.77 38.45 30.29
C ASP A 402 -7.07 39.21 31.59
N ARG A 403 -6.55 38.68 32.70
CA ARG A 403 -6.72 39.22 34.05
C ARG A 403 -5.97 40.51 34.27
#